data_AF-A0A8T4PVU5-F1
#
_entry.id   AF-A0A8T4PVU5-F1
#
_cell.length_a   1.000
_cell.length_b   1.000
_cell.length_c   1.000
_cell.angle_alpha   90.00
_cell.angle_beta   90.00
_cell.angle_gamma   90.00
#
_symmetry.space_group_name_H-M   'P 1'
#
loop_
_entity.id
_entity.type
_entity.pdbx_description
1 polymer ?
#
loop_
_entity_poly.entity_id
_entity_poly.type
_entity_poly.pdbx_seq_one_letter_code
_entity_poly.pdbx_strand_id
1 'polypeptide(L)'
;MLSEERIKEATNNLIKCHSEGLIRKEEFRQIVFDTYSRNHNESLKLAERIFKENLSNLWAIVISYYSMFYIANAVLYKLGYKVREKFAHRITADALIVHARHKLKSNLIKEYNIAAEEALSISDNLVENFNSERAKRAKFQYESTEEIKRVKAETSLKRAKEFSEELKKLL
;
A
#
# COMPACT_ATOMS: atom_id res chain seq x y z
N MET A 1 -17.25 -8.34 3.41
CA MET A 1 -17.49 -6.88 3.39
C MET A 1 -18.16 -6.47 4.69
N LEU A 2 -17.99 -5.23 5.15
CA LEU A 2 -18.81 -4.70 6.25
C LEU A 2 -20.28 -4.68 5.79
N SER A 3 -21.20 -5.11 6.66
CA SER A 3 -22.64 -5.06 6.37
C SER A 3 -23.16 -3.62 6.41
N GLU A 4 -24.20 -3.32 5.63
CA GLU A 4 -24.88 -2.01 5.67
C GLU A 4 -25.39 -1.68 7.09
N GLU A 5 -25.84 -2.70 7.83
CA GLU A 5 -26.22 -2.57 9.24
C GLU A 5 -25.07 -2.08 10.11
N ARG A 6 -23.87 -2.68 9.98
CA ARG A 6 -22.68 -2.27 10.76
C ARG A 6 -22.24 -0.85 10.42
N ILE A 7 -22.37 -0.45 9.16
CA ILE A 7 -22.04 0.91 8.70
C ILE A 7 -23.02 1.92 9.30
N LYS A 8 -24.32 1.60 9.27
CA LYS A 8 -25.37 2.43 9.87
C LYS A 8 -25.20 2.56 11.38
N GLU A 9 -24.91 1.45 12.06
CA GLU A 9 -24.61 1.42 13.49
C GLU A 9 -23.41 2.31 13.83
N ALA A 10 -22.27 2.14 13.15
CA ALA A 10 -21.08 2.97 13.34
C ALA A 10 -21.38 4.45 13.15
N THR A 11 -22.16 4.79 12.12
CA THR A 11 -22.57 6.17 11.82
C THR A 11 -23.41 6.75 12.97
N ASN A 12 -24.42 6.03 13.44
CA ASN A 12 -25.28 6.45 14.54
C ASN A 12 -24.49 6.62 15.85
N ASN A 13 -23.61 5.67 16.17
CA ASN A 13 -22.74 5.74 17.34
C ASN A 13 -21.85 6.97 17.30
N LEU A 14 -21.27 7.28 16.13
CA LEU A 14 -20.35 8.41 15.98
C LEU A 14 -21.05 9.77 16.12
N ILE A 15 -22.28 9.90 15.60
CA ILE A 15 -23.11 11.09 15.80
C ILE A 15 -23.32 11.34 17.30
N LYS A 16 -23.70 10.30 18.05
CA LYS A 16 -23.86 10.40 19.51
C LYS A 16 -22.54 10.76 20.20
N CYS A 17 -21.44 10.08 19.85
CA CYS A 17 -20.12 10.36 20.42
C CYS A 17 -19.66 11.81 20.15
N HIS A 18 -20.01 12.38 19.00
CA HIS A 18 -19.76 13.78 18.69
C HIS A 18 -20.57 14.71 19.59
N SER A 19 -21.88 14.46 19.77
CA SER A 19 -22.71 15.27 20.67
C SER A 19 -22.24 15.22 22.14
N GLU A 20 -21.65 14.11 22.56
CA GLU A 20 -21.09 13.91 23.90
C GLU A 20 -19.63 14.40 24.03
N GLY A 21 -19.02 14.91 22.96
CA GLY A 21 -17.63 15.40 22.95
C GLY A 21 -16.55 14.31 23.11
N LEU A 22 -16.92 13.03 22.93
CA LEU A 22 -16.01 11.88 23.03
C LEU A 22 -15.10 11.73 21.81
N ILE A 23 -15.51 12.30 20.68
CA ILE A 23 -14.68 12.54 19.51
C ILE A 23 -14.97 13.95 19.00
N ARG A 24 -13.93 14.71 18.66
CA ARG A 24 -14.10 16.09 18.21
C ARG A 24 -13.16 16.44 17.06
N LYS A 25 -13.54 17.47 16.32
CA LYS A 25 -12.58 18.15 15.45
C LYS A 25 -11.49 18.78 16.32
N GLU A 26 -10.25 18.57 15.92
CA GLU A 26 -9.11 19.20 16.58
C GLU A 26 -8.07 19.63 15.56
N GLU A 27 -7.44 20.77 15.82
CA GLU A 27 -6.34 21.27 15.02
C GLU A 27 -5.17 20.29 15.07
N PHE A 28 -4.53 20.11 13.92
CA PHE A 28 -3.41 19.21 13.77
C PHE A 28 -2.17 19.77 14.48
N ARG A 29 -1.62 18.98 15.39
CA ARG A 29 -0.34 19.25 16.06
C ARG A 29 0.61 18.11 15.79
N GLN A 30 1.75 18.41 15.19
CA GLN A 30 2.74 17.41 14.78
C GLN A 30 3.15 16.50 15.95
N ILE A 31 3.37 17.07 17.14
CA ILE A 31 3.74 16.31 18.34
C ILE A 31 2.74 15.22 18.74
N VAL A 32 1.43 15.45 18.55
CA VAL A 32 0.38 14.46 18.87
C VAL A 32 0.39 13.34 17.84
N PHE A 33 0.50 13.69 16.57
CA PHE A 33 0.62 12.72 15.48
C PHE A 33 1.87 11.84 15.66
N ASP A 34 3.03 12.46 15.91
CA ASP A 34 4.30 11.76 16.10
C ASP A 34 4.27 10.85 17.33
N THR A 35 3.54 11.22 18.38
CA THR A 35 3.36 10.37 19.56
C THR A 35 2.61 9.09 19.19
N TYR A 36 1.50 9.19 18.46
CA TYR A 36 0.79 8.01 17.98
C TYR A 36 1.66 7.15 17.05
N SER A 37 2.35 7.77 16.09
CA SER A 37 3.24 7.05 15.17
C SER A 37 4.39 6.35 15.89
N ARG A 38 5.00 6.99 16.90
CA ARG A 38 6.06 6.39 17.71
C ARG A 38 5.55 5.20 18.50
N ASN A 39 4.41 5.34 19.20
CA ASN A 39 3.84 4.27 20.00
C ASN A 39 3.41 3.08 19.13
N HIS A 40 2.88 3.34 17.93
CA HIS A 40 2.63 2.31 16.93
C HIS A 40 3.91 1.54 16.58
N ASN A 41 4.97 2.25 16.18
CA ASN A 41 6.23 1.63 15.78
C ASN A 41 6.90 0.85 16.92
N GLU A 42 6.88 1.39 18.12
CA GLU A 42 7.40 0.73 19.32
C GLU A 42 6.63 -0.56 19.62
N SER A 43 5.29 -0.48 19.62
CA SER A 43 4.41 -1.62 19.85
C SER A 43 4.62 -2.71 18.78
N LEU A 44 4.68 -2.33 17.50
CA LEU A 44 4.87 -3.27 16.41
C LEU A 44 6.19 -4.06 16.55
N LYS A 45 7.30 -3.35 16.76
CA LYS A 45 8.62 -3.98 16.95
C LYS A 45 8.63 -4.93 18.14
N LEU A 46 7.98 -4.54 19.24
CA LEU A 46 7.90 -5.37 20.43
C LEU A 46 7.04 -6.62 20.20
N ALA A 47 5.89 -6.48 19.53
CA ALA A 47 5.03 -7.62 19.18
C ALA A 47 5.76 -8.62 18.27
N GLU A 48 6.47 -8.13 17.24
CA GLU A 48 7.29 -8.95 16.35
C GLU A 48 8.36 -9.72 17.13
N ARG A 49 9.06 -9.04 18.05
CA ARG A 49 10.09 -9.67 18.87
C ARG A 49 9.51 -10.76 19.76
N ILE A 50 8.46 -10.46 20.52
CA ILE A 50 7.80 -11.40 21.43
C ILE A 50 7.29 -12.63 20.68
N PHE A 51 6.73 -12.44 19.48
CA PHE A 51 6.27 -13.52 18.62
C PHE A 51 7.44 -14.38 18.12
N LYS A 52 8.47 -13.75 17.54
CA LYS A 52 9.64 -14.44 16.98
C LYS A 52 10.42 -15.23 18.03
N GLU A 53 10.54 -14.69 19.24
CA GLU A 53 11.23 -15.32 20.37
C GLU A 53 10.32 -16.31 21.13
N ASN A 54 9.08 -16.54 20.67
CA ASN A 54 8.09 -17.42 21.31
C ASN A 54 7.84 -17.12 22.80
N LEU A 55 7.93 -15.85 23.21
CA LEU A 55 7.84 -15.48 24.64
C LEU A 55 6.41 -15.52 25.16
N SER A 56 5.45 -15.02 24.38
CA SER A 56 4.03 -15.03 24.77
C SER A 56 3.11 -14.68 23.59
N ASN A 57 2.31 -15.65 23.15
CA ASN A 57 1.30 -15.42 22.12
C ASN A 57 0.21 -14.44 22.57
N LEU A 58 -0.20 -14.49 23.85
CA LEU A 58 -1.18 -13.56 24.41
C LEU A 58 -0.69 -12.11 24.29
N TRP A 59 0.55 -11.83 24.71
CA TRP A 59 1.09 -10.48 24.63
C TRP A 59 1.40 -10.05 23.21
N ALA A 60 1.80 -10.95 22.32
CA ALA A 60 1.91 -10.64 20.90
C ALA A 60 0.57 -10.12 20.34
N ILE A 61 -0.55 -10.78 20.67
CA ILE A 61 -1.90 -10.35 20.26
C ILE A 61 -2.25 -8.98 20.85
N VAL A 62 -2.08 -8.79 22.16
CA VAL A 62 -2.42 -7.54 22.86
C VAL A 62 -1.61 -6.36 22.31
N ILE A 63 -0.31 -6.53 22.15
CA ILE A 63 0.58 -5.45 21.68
C ILE A 63 0.32 -5.15 20.20
N SER A 64 0.05 -6.17 19.38
CA SER A 64 -0.36 -5.98 17.98
C SER A 64 -1.63 -5.13 17.88
N TYR A 65 -2.62 -5.40 18.73
CA TYR A 65 -3.82 -4.59 18.80
C TYR A 65 -3.53 -3.13 19.16
N TYR A 66 -2.69 -2.87 20.18
CA TYR A 66 -2.32 -1.50 20.55
C TYR A 66 -1.56 -0.79 19.43
N SER A 67 -0.68 -1.50 18.73
CA SER A 67 -0.01 -0.98 17.53
C SER A 67 -1.03 -0.48 16.49
N MET A 68 -2.04 -1.29 16.17
CA MET A 68 -3.12 -0.93 15.26
C MET A 68 -3.96 0.24 15.78
N PHE A 69 -4.25 0.25 17.08
CA PHE A 69 -5.03 1.31 17.72
C PHE A 69 -4.31 2.67 17.65
N TYR A 70 -3.00 2.70 17.88
CA TYR A 70 -2.22 3.94 17.79
C TYR A 70 -2.17 4.49 16.37
N ILE A 71 -1.87 3.64 15.37
CA ILE A 71 -1.83 4.12 13.98
C ILE A 71 -3.22 4.52 13.46
N ALA A 72 -4.28 3.83 13.89
CA ALA A 72 -5.66 4.23 13.62
C ALA A 72 -5.97 5.63 14.15
N ASN A 73 -5.55 5.93 15.39
CA ASN A 73 -5.72 7.26 15.96
C ASN A 73 -4.83 8.31 15.27
N ALA A 74 -3.63 7.96 14.82
CA ALA A 74 -2.81 8.85 14.00
C ALA A 74 -3.52 9.23 12.69
N VAL A 75 -4.13 8.25 12.01
CA VAL A 75 -4.91 8.47 10.78
C VAL A 75 -6.12 9.36 11.06
N LEU A 76 -6.93 9.03 12.07
CA LEU A 76 -8.09 9.85 12.45
C LEU A 76 -7.67 11.29 12.80
N TYR A 77 -6.56 11.45 13.51
CA TYR A 77 -6.02 12.76 13.86
C TYR A 77 -5.55 13.55 12.63
N LYS A 78 -4.91 12.88 11.66
CA LYS A 78 -4.57 13.48 10.37
C LYS A 78 -5.81 13.88 9.56
N LEU A 79 -6.93 13.16 9.73
CA LEU A 79 -8.24 13.52 9.19
C LEU A 79 -8.95 14.63 9.99
N GLY A 80 -8.30 15.17 11.01
CA GLY A 80 -8.78 16.27 11.85
C GLY A 80 -9.69 15.83 12.99
N TYR A 81 -9.67 14.55 13.39
CA TYR A 81 -10.50 14.02 14.47
C TYR A 81 -9.66 13.48 15.63
N LYS A 82 -9.98 13.89 16.85
CA LYS A 82 -9.33 13.39 18.06
C LYS A 82 -10.33 12.64 18.94
N VAL A 83 -10.03 11.38 19.23
CA VAL A 83 -10.80 10.52 20.14
C VAL A 83 -10.32 10.77 21.57
N ARG A 84 -11.26 10.86 22.53
CA ARG A 84 -10.95 10.97 23.97
C ARG A 84 -10.84 9.60 24.62
N GLU A 85 -10.37 9.58 25.88
CA GLU A 85 -10.05 8.36 26.63
C GLU A 85 -11.27 7.43 26.85
N LYS A 86 -12.43 8.01 27.13
CA LYS A 86 -13.64 7.23 27.44
C LYS A 86 -14.13 6.46 26.20
N PHE A 87 -14.14 5.13 26.28
CA PHE A 87 -14.52 4.22 25.19
C PHE A 87 -13.67 4.35 23.92
N ALA A 88 -12.42 4.81 24.03
CA ALA A 88 -11.56 5.16 22.91
C ALA A 88 -11.47 4.06 21.83
N HIS A 89 -11.36 2.80 22.24
CA HIS A 89 -11.26 1.64 21.34
C HIS A 89 -12.49 1.47 20.43
N ARG A 90 -13.69 1.49 21.02
CA ARG A 90 -14.95 1.37 20.26
C ARG A 90 -15.14 2.57 19.34
N ILE A 91 -14.89 3.77 19.86
CA ILE A 91 -15.05 5.01 19.08
C ILE A 91 -14.06 5.04 17.91
N THR A 92 -12.82 4.62 18.12
CA THR A 92 -11.81 4.52 17.06
C THR A 92 -12.28 3.57 15.96
N ALA A 93 -12.83 2.41 16.32
CA ALA A 93 -13.34 1.44 15.34
C ALA A 93 -14.49 2.01 14.50
N ASP A 94 -15.49 2.64 15.14
CA ASP A 94 -16.60 3.29 14.44
C ASP A 94 -16.12 4.46 13.56
N ALA A 95 -15.20 5.28 14.07
CA ALA A 95 -14.64 6.42 13.34
C ALA A 95 -13.86 5.99 12.10
N LEU A 96 -13.12 4.87 12.14
CA LEU A 96 -12.44 4.34 10.95
C LEU A 96 -13.44 3.93 9.86
N ILE A 97 -14.54 3.29 10.23
CA ILE A 97 -15.60 2.88 9.30
C ILE A 97 -16.19 4.09 8.59
N VAL A 98 -16.47 5.16 9.34
CA VAL A 98 -17.16 6.35 8.83
C VAL A 98 -16.20 7.31 8.10
N HIS A 99 -15.02 7.57 8.65
CA HIS A 99 -14.12 8.63 8.17
C HIS A 99 -12.94 8.14 7.32
N ALA A 100 -12.44 6.92 7.52
CA ALA A 100 -11.23 6.43 6.85
C ALA A 100 -11.52 5.46 5.69
N ARG A 101 -12.57 4.63 5.79
CA ARG A 101 -12.85 3.53 4.84
C ARG A 101 -12.86 3.96 3.36
N HIS A 102 -13.56 5.04 3.03
CA HIS A 102 -13.66 5.50 1.63
C HIS A 102 -12.31 6.00 1.09
N LYS A 103 -11.52 6.66 1.94
CA LYS A 103 -10.16 7.12 1.57
C LYS A 103 -9.23 5.93 1.36
N LEU A 104 -9.29 4.91 2.22
CA LEU A 104 -8.55 3.66 2.04
C LEU A 104 -8.88 3.00 0.71
N LYS A 105 -10.18 2.82 0.40
CA LYS A 105 -10.62 2.26 -0.90
C LYS A 105 -10.07 3.06 -2.08
N SER A 106 -10.19 4.39 -2.02
CA SER A 106 -9.72 5.27 -3.08
C SER A 106 -8.21 5.15 -3.32
N ASN A 107 -7.41 5.08 -2.26
CA ASN A 107 -5.96 4.94 -2.37
C ASN A 107 -5.57 3.59 -2.96
N LEU A 108 -6.21 2.49 -2.52
CA LEU A 108 -5.93 1.15 -3.04
C LEU A 108 -6.25 1.03 -4.54
N ILE A 109 -7.35 1.63 -4.99
CA ILE A 109 -7.69 1.67 -6.44
C ILE A 109 -6.64 2.47 -7.20
N LYS A 110 -6.18 3.61 -6.65
CA LYS A 110 -5.13 4.42 -7.27
C LYS A 110 -3.82 3.64 -7.42
N GLU A 111 -3.38 2.97 -6.35
CA GLU A 111 -2.17 2.14 -6.36
C GLU A 111 -2.27 1.00 -7.38
N TYR A 112 -3.42 0.33 -7.44
CA TYR A 112 -3.69 -0.71 -8.44
C TYR A 112 -3.60 -0.16 -9.87
N ASN A 113 -4.21 1.00 -10.15
CA ASN A 113 -4.17 1.60 -11.48
C ASN A 113 -2.74 1.98 -11.89
N ILE A 114 -1.94 2.52 -10.97
CA ILE A 114 -0.52 2.80 -11.23
C ILE A 114 0.24 1.52 -11.59
N ALA A 115 0.07 0.45 -10.80
CA ALA A 115 0.72 -0.83 -11.10
C ALA A 115 0.26 -1.42 -12.44
N ALA A 116 -1.02 -1.26 -12.81
CA ALA A 116 -1.55 -1.69 -14.10
C ALA A 116 -0.96 -0.89 -15.27
N GLU A 117 -0.81 0.43 -15.12
CA GLU A 117 -0.16 1.30 -16.10
C GLU A 117 1.33 0.95 -16.27
N GLU A 118 2.04 0.67 -15.18
CA GLU A 118 3.44 0.21 -15.22
C GLU A 118 3.57 -1.13 -15.96
N ALA A 119 2.70 -2.09 -15.66
CA ALA A 119 2.68 -3.39 -16.36
C ALA A 119 2.40 -3.24 -17.87
N LEU A 120 1.47 -2.36 -18.24
CA LEU A 120 1.18 -2.07 -19.64
C LEU A 120 2.39 -1.43 -20.34
N SER A 121 3.05 -0.47 -19.69
CA SER A 121 4.27 0.15 -20.23
C SER A 121 5.40 -0.86 -20.46
N ILE A 122 5.57 -1.82 -19.54
CA ILE A 122 6.52 -2.92 -19.70
C ILE A 122 6.14 -3.78 -20.92
N SER A 123 4.86 -4.15 -21.06
CA SER A 123 4.35 -4.92 -22.21
C SER A 123 4.60 -4.20 -23.54
N ASP A 124 4.25 -2.93 -23.63
CA ASP A 124 4.44 -2.14 -24.85
C ASP A 124 5.92 -2.04 -25.22
N ASN A 125 6.79 -1.82 -24.23
CA ASN A 125 8.23 -1.77 -24.45
C ASN A 125 8.79 -3.12 -24.92
N LEU A 126 8.29 -4.26 -24.41
CA LEU A 126 8.65 -5.58 -24.92
C LEU A 126 8.27 -5.77 -26.39
N VAL A 127 7.06 -5.35 -26.79
CA VAL A 127 6.60 -5.42 -28.18
C VAL A 127 7.40 -4.47 -29.09
N GLU A 128 7.68 -3.25 -28.64
CA GLU A 128 8.52 -2.29 -29.36
C GLU A 128 9.96 -2.79 -29.53
N ASN A 129 10.53 -3.43 -28.49
CA ASN A 129 11.84 -4.04 -28.55
C ASN A 129 11.86 -5.18 -29.56
N PHE A 130 10.86 -6.07 -29.54
CA PHE A 130 10.73 -7.13 -30.54
C PHE A 130 10.66 -6.56 -31.97
N ASN A 131 9.83 -5.54 -32.19
CA ASN A 131 9.71 -4.88 -33.49
C ASN A 131 11.02 -4.21 -33.94
N SER A 132 11.72 -3.57 -33.01
CA SER A 132 13.03 -2.96 -33.26
C SER A 132 14.07 -4.00 -33.66
N GLU A 133 14.12 -5.15 -32.98
CA GLU A 133 15.03 -6.25 -33.32
C GLU A 133 14.66 -6.90 -34.66
N ARG A 134 13.36 -7.05 -34.96
CA ARG A 134 12.88 -7.50 -36.28
C ARG A 134 13.35 -6.56 -37.39
N ALA A 135 13.23 -5.25 -37.20
CA ALA A 135 13.66 -4.24 -38.17
C ALA A 135 15.18 -4.23 -38.35
N LYS A 136 15.95 -4.35 -37.26
CA LYS A 136 17.41 -4.51 -37.32
C LYS A 136 17.81 -5.75 -38.12
N ARG A 137 17.19 -6.91 -37.86
CA ARG A 137 17.46 -8.14 -38.64
C ARG A 137 17.30 -7.90 -40.13
N ALA A 138 16.22 -7.25 -40.55
CA ALA A 138 15.97 -6.94 -41.96
C ALA A 138 17.10 -6.09 -42.58
N LYS A 139 17.69 -5.15 -41.83
CA LYS A 139 18.79 -4.30 -42.31
C LYS A 139 20.15 -5.00 -42.31
N PHE A 140 20.50 -5.68 -41.22
CA PHE A 140 21.82 -6.30 -41.03
C PHE A 140 22.00 -7.62 -41.80
N GLN A 141 20.92 -8.23 -42.28
CA GLN A 141 20.96 -9.44 -43.09
C GLN A 141 21.31 -9.16 -44.56
N TYR A 142 21.17 -7.91 -45.04
CA TYR A 142 21.35 -7.58 -46.46
C TYR A 142 22.32 -6.41 -46.74
N GLU A 143 22.73 -5.60 -45.74
CA GLU A 143 23.47 -4.33 -46.00
C GLU A 143 24.66 -4.04 -45.04
N SER A 144 25.32 -5.01 -44.40
CA SER A 144 26.27 -4.69 -43.29
C SER A 144 27.52 -5.57 -43.17
N THR A 145 28.65 -4.96 -42.78
CA THR A 145 29.95 -5.62 -42.52
C THR A 145 30.02 -6.29 -41.13
N GLU A 146 30.89 -7.29 -40.96
CA GLU A 146 31.00 -8.13 -39.74
C GLU A 146 31.34 -7.35 -38.45
N GLU A 147 32.13 -6.28 -38.56
CA GLU A 147 32.58 -5.50 -37.40
C GLU A 147 31.42 -4.74 -36.72
N ILE A 148 30.44 -4.26 -37.50
CA ILE A 148 29.25 -3.56 -37.00
C ILE A 148 28.27 -4.52 -36.32
N LYS A 149 28.22 -5.79 -36.77
CA LYS A 149 27.32 -6.82 -36.21
C LYS A 149 27.67 -7.13 -34.75
N ARG A 150 28.96 -7.14 -34.40
CA ARG A 150 29.42 -7.50 -33.04
C ARG A 150 29.00 -6.49 -31.96
N VAL A 151 29.05 -5.19 -32.26
CA VAL A 151 28.69 -4.12 -31.31
C VAL A 151 27.17 -4.06 -31.06
N LYS A 152 26.34 -4.41 -32.05
CA LYS A 152 24.87 -4.39 -31.91
C LYS A 152 24.30 -5.68 -31.31
N ALA A 153 25.02 -6.80 -31.40
CA ALA A 153 24.60 -8.10 -30.88
C ALA A 153 24.35 -8.10 -29.36
N GLU A 154 25.10 -7.30 -28.60
CA GLU A 154 24.98 -7.27 -27.13
C GLU A 154 23.64 -6.68 -26.66
N THR A 155 23.20 -5.56 -27.25
CA THR A 155 21.87 -4.98 -26.96
C THR A 155 20.73 -5.90 -27.39
N SER A 156 20.88 -6.56 -28.56
CA SER A 156 19.90 -7.54 -29.06
C SER A 156 19.77 -8.74 -28.12
N LEU A 157 20.90 -9.26 -27.63
CA LEU A 157 20.92 -10.39 -26.71
C LEU A 157 20.28 -10.04 -25.36
N LYS A 158 20.54 -8.84 -24.83
CA LYS A 158 19.89 -8.37 -23.60
C LYS A 158 18.36 -8.33 -23.74
N ARG A 159 17.85 -7.68 -24.80
CA ARG A 159 16.41 -7.59 -25.08
C ARG A 159 15.76 -8.96 -25.26
N ALA A 160 16.44 -9.89 -25.94
CA ALA A 160 15.94 -11.24 -26.14
C ALA A 160 15.81 -12.02 -24.81
N LYS A 161 16.76 -11.85 -23.88
CA LYS A 161 16.69 -12.47 -22.54
C LYS A 161 15.52 -11.93 -21.73
N GLU A 162 15.41 -10.60 -21.62
CA GLU A 162 14.32 -9.93 -20.90
C GLU A 162 12.94 -10.35 -21.45
N PHE A 163 12.76 -10.32 -22.78
CA PHE A 163 11.53 -10.79 -23.43
C PHE A 163 11.20 -12.26 -23.13
N SER A 164 12.22 -13.14 -23.19
CA SER A 164 12.01 -14.58 -22.98
C SER A 164 11.68 -14.92 -21.53
N GLU A 165 12.26 -14.22 -20.56
CA GLU A 165 11.95 -14.42 -19.14
C GLU A 165 10.52 -14.00 -18.82
N GLU A 166 10.06 -12.87 -19.35
CA GLU A 166 8.68 -12.42 -19.13
C GLU A 166 7.65 -13.33 -19.82
N LEU A 167 7.90 -13.77 -21.06
CA LEU A 167 6.98 -14.66 -21.78
C LEU A 167 6.88 -16.06 -21.14
N LYS A 168 7.95 -16.56 -20.53
CA LYS A 168 7.92 -17.83 -19.80
C LYS A 168 6.98 -17.82 -18.60
N LYS A 169 6.65 -16.66 -18.03
CA LYS A 169 5.71 -16.55 -16.91
C LYS A 169 4.24 -16.78 -17.35
N LEU A 170 3.97 -16.85 -18.65
CA LEU A 170 2.65 -17.08 -19.24
C LEU A 170 2.39 -18.56 -19.60
N LEU A 171 3.39 -19.44 -19.44
CA LEU A 171 3.29 -20.88 -19.64
C LEU A 171 2.98 -21.58 -18.31
#